data_AF-A0A7X8Z1N5-F1
#
_entry.id   AF-A0A7X8Z1N5-F1
#
_cell.length_a   1.000
_cell.length_b   1.000
_cell.length_c   1.000
_cell.angle_alpha   90.00
_cell.angle_beta   90.00
_cell.angle_gamma   90.00
#
_symmetry.space_group_name_H-M   'P 1'
#
loop_
_entity.id
_entity.type
_entity.pdbx_description
1 polymer ?
#
loop_
_entity_poly.entity_id
_entity_poly.type
_entity_poly.pdbx_seq_one_letter_code
_entity_poly.pdbx_strand_id
1 'polypeptide(L)'
;KSGNCELQALAYRFGIMAPKYPYMFPDRDVDASHPDVMIDRNRCILCARCIRASREKDGKSVFGFVNRGSEKRVAVNAEDGLKDTDLKVTDRAAEVCPVGAILKKRVGYAVPIGKRLYDHEPIGSDIEATRTKK
;
A
#
# COMPACT_ATOMS: atom_id res chain seq x y z
N LYS A 1 -5.64 -2.47 7.02
CA LYS A 1 -5.67 -1.31 6.09
C LYS A 1 -7.06 -1.02 5.52
N SER A 2 -8.02 -1.97 5.48
CA SER A 2 -9.42 -1.66 5.11
C SER A 2 -9.99 -0.53 6.00
N GLY A 3 -10.67 0.45 5.40
CA GLY A 3 -11.10 1.72 6.04
C GLY A 3 -10.01 2.80 6.15
N ASN A 4 -8.73 2.43 5.95
CA ASN A 4 -7.56 3.33 5.88
C ASN A 4 -6.84 3.19 4.52
N CYS A 5 -7.56 2.74 3.48
CA CYS A 5 -7.02 2.42 2.17
C CYS A 5 -7.42 3.51 1.17
N GLU A 6 -6.45 4.20 0.59
CA GLU A 6 -6.70 5.29 -0.36
C GLU A 6 -7.46 4.78 -1.60
N LEU A 7 -7.10 3.60 -2.12
CA LEU A 7 -7.78 3.02 -3.28
C LEU A 7 -9.28 2.77 -3.00
N GLN A 8 -9.57 2.23 -1.82
CA GLN A 8 -10.96 1.99 -1.40
C GLN A 8 -11.71 3.30 -1.22
N ALA A 9 -11.09 4.29 -0.56
CA ALA A 9 -11.69 5.60 -0.32
C ALA A 9 -11.97 6.37 -1.62
N LEU A 10 -11.05 6.30 -2.59
CA LEU A 10 -11.22 6.89 -3.92
C LEU A 10 -12.35 6.19 -4.68
N ALA A 11 -12.43 4.86 -4.61
CA ALA A 11 -13.53 4.11 -5.23
C ALA A 11 -14.89 4.58 -4.69
N TYR A 12 -15.04 4.74 -3.37
CA TYR A 12 -16.26 5.28 -2.78
C TYR A 12 -16.53 6.73 -3.21
N ARG A 13 -15.51 7.60 -3.18
CA ARG A 13 -15.66 8.99 -3.61
C ARG A 13 -16.17 9.12 -5.04
N PHE A 14 -15.72 8.26 -5.95
CA PHE A 14 -16.13 8.26 -7.35
C PHE A 14 -17.32 7.34 -7.67
N GLY A 15 -17.97 6.76 -6.65
CA GLY A 15 -19.14 5.89 -6.84
C GLY A 15 -18.85 4.56 -7.54
N ILE A 16 -17.61 4.07 -7.47
CA ILE A 16 -17.21 2.78 -8.06
C ILE A 16 -17.55 1.67 -7.07
N MET A 17 -18.79 1.18 -7.14
CA MET A 17 -19.32 0.16 -6.22
C MET A 17 -19.10 -1.28 -6.69
N ALA A 18 -18.93 -1.48 -7.99
CA ALA A 18 -18.72 -2.79 -8.60
C ALA A 18 -17.68 -2.74 -9.72
N PRO A 19 -16.92 -3.83 -9.95
CA PRO A 19 -16.02 -3.92 -11.09
C PRO A 19 -16.80 -3.98 -12.39
N LYS A 20 -16.32 -3.26 -13.40
CA LYS A 20 -16.85 -3.31 -14.77
C LYS A 20 -16.15 -4.34 -15.66
N TYR A 21 -14.98 -4.80 -15.23
CA TYR A 21 -14.12 -5.69 -15.99
C TYR A 21 -13.94 -7.02 -15.25
N PRO A 22 -13.68 -8.12 -15.98
CA PRO A 22 -13.30 -9.38 -15.37
C PRO A 22 -12.09 -9.21 -14.46
N TYR A 23 -12.11 -9.90 -13.32
CA TYR A 23 -10.97 -9.95 -12.43
C TYR A 23 -9.84 -10.76 -13.06
N MET A 24 -8.60 -10.26 -12.96
CA MET A 24 -7.43 -10.96 -13.45
C MET A 24 -6.93 -12.06 -12.50
N PHE A 25 -7.32 -12.02 -11.22
CA PHE A 25 -6.86 -12.94 -10.16
C PHE A 25 -5.38 -13.36 -10.27
N PRO A 26 -4.44 -12.40 -10.31
CA PRO A 26 -3.03 -12.76 -10.38
C PRO A 26 -2.65 -13.55 -9.13
N ASP A 27 -1.93 -14.65 -9.31
CA ASP A 27 -1.36 -15.42 -8.21
C ASP A 27 0.08 -14.95 -7.98
N ARG A 28 0.26 -14.05 -7.02
CA ARG A 28 1.56 -13.50 -6.64
C ARG A 28 1.91 -13.90 -5.22
N ASP A 29 3.20 -14.00 -4.98
CA ASP A 29 3.74 -14.40 -3.70
C ASP A 29 3.49 -13.36 -2.60
N VAL A 30 3.15 -13.88 -1.41
CA VAL A 30 3.11 -13.14 -0.16
C VAL A 30 4.42 -13.39 0.57
N ASP A 31 5.19 -12.33 0.82
CA ASP A 31 6.43 -12.41 1.58
C ASP A 31 6.19 -11.92 3.00
N ALA A 32 6.17 -12.85 3.94
CA ALA A 32 6.06 -12.59 5.37
C ALA A 32 7.31 -13.02 6.13
N SER A 33 8.47 -13.07 5.47
CA SER A 33 9.73 -13.53 6.08
C SER A 33 10.24 -12.57 7.17
N HIS A 34 10.10 -11.25 6.97
CA HIS A 34 10.55 -10.24 7.94
C HIS A 34 9.71 -10.31 9.24
N PRO A 35 10.31 -10.19 10.45
CA PRO A 35 9.61 -10.37 11.73
C PRO A 35 8.41 -9.41 11.95
N ASP A 36 8.52 -8.17 11.44
CA ASP A 36 7.57 -7.10 11.73
C ASP A 36 6.79 -6.57 10.52
N VAL A 37 7.16 -6.94 9.30
CA VAL A 37 6.58 -6.40 8.06
C VAL A 37 6.25 -7.57 7.14
N MET A 38 5.16 -7.45 6.40
CA MET A 38 4.78 -8.38 5.34
C MET A 38 4.45 -7.63 4.06
N ILE A 39 4.63 -8.30 2.93
CA ILE A 39 4.29 -7.81 1.60
C ILE A 39 3.33 -8.78 0.94
N ASP A 40 2.13 -8.29 0.62
CA ASP A 40 1.15 -8.99 -0.21
C ASP A 40 1.11 -8.34 -1.61
N ARG A 41 1.78 -8.98 -2.58
CA ARG A 41 1.94 -8.44 -3.94
C ARG A 41 0.64 -8.50 -4.75
N ASN A 42 -0.34 -9.29 -4.33
CA ASN A 42 -1.66 -9.33 -4.97
C ASN A 42 -2.41 -8.01 -4.80
N ARG A 43 -2.12 -7.28 -3.71
CA ARG A 43 -2.77 -5.99 -3.40
C ARG A 43 -2.01 -4.79 -3.96
N CYS A 44 -0.84 -4.99 -4.56
CA CYS A 44 -0.01 -3.89 -5.04
C CYS A 44 -0.56 -3.31 -6.35
N ILE A 45 -0.76 -1.99 -6.36
CA ILE A 45 -1.19 -1.22 -7.55
C ILE A 45 -0.03 -0.62 -8.35
N LEU A 46 1.21 -1.06 -8.07
CA LEU A 46 2.43 -0.61 -8.77
C LEU A 46 2.65 0.92 -8.79
N CYS A 47 2.19 1.63 -7.76
CA CYS A 47 2.30 3.10 -7.66
C CYS A 47 3.72 3.64 -7.37
N ALA A 48 4.71 2.75 -7.17
CA ALA A 48 6.11 3.07 -6.88
C ALA A 48 6.39 3.90 -5.60
N ARG A 49 5.37 4.21 -4.76
CA ARG A 49 5.55 5.01 -3.54
C ARG A 49 6.56 4.40 -2.56
N CYS A 50 6.54 3.07 -2.36
CA CYS A 50 7.50 2.38 -1.48
C CYS A 50 8.93 2.45 -2.02
N ILE A 51 9.13 2.31 -3.33
CA ILE A 51 10.43 2.42 -3.99
C ILE A 51 11.01 3.82 -3.80
N ARG A 52 10.19 4.85 -4.06
CA ARG A 52 10.59 6.24 -3.86
C ARG A 52 10.87 6.57 -2.40
N ALA A 53 9.99 6.16 -1.48
CA ALA A 53 10.20 6.39 -0.05
C ALA A 53 11.48 5.72 0.46
N SER A 54 11.72 4.47 0.07
CA SER A 54 12.95 3.75 0.42
C SER A 54 14.17 4.56 0.00
N ARG A 55 14.22 5.03 -1.25
CA ARG A 55 15.38 5.75 -1.78
C ARG A 55 15.52 7.17 -1.24
N GLU A 56 14.44 7.95 -1.31
CA GLU A 56 14.46 9.40 -1.07
C GLU A 56 14.32 9.76 0.42
N LYS A 57 13.66 8.93 1.23
CA LYS A 57 13.38 9.21 2.64
C LYS A 57 14.15 8.32 3.59
N ASP A 58 14.26 7.05 3.27
CA ASP A 58 14.96 6.10 4.14
C ASP A 58 16.46 5.99 3.79
N GLY A 59 16.87 6.47 2.60
CA GLY A 59 18.25 6.37 2.12
C GLY A 59 18.66 4.95 1.71
N LYS A 60 17.68 4.07 1.49
CA LYS A 60 17.84 2.63 1.22
C LYS A 60 17.35 2.28 -0.17
N SER A 61 17.82 1.16 -0.71
CA SER A 61 17.31 0.63 -1.99
C SER A 61 16.60 -0.70 -1.83
N VAL A 62 15.79 -0.83 -0.77
CA VAL A 62 15.06 -2.07 -0.44
C VAL A 62 14.17 -2.53 -1.60
N PHE A 63 13.40 -1.61 -2.17
CA PHE A 63 12.36 -1.97 -3.15
C PHE A 63 12.75 -1.60 -4.58
N GLY A 64 12.33 -2.45 -5.52
CA GLY A 64 12.45 -2.21 -6.97
C GLY A 64 11.30 -2.84 -7.76
N PHE A 65 11.15 -2.47 -9.03
CA PHE A 65 10.32 -3.23 -9.95
C PHE A 65 11.15 -4.25 -10.70
N VAL A 66 10.59 -5.45 -10.86
CA VAL A 66 11.13 -6.51 -11.71
C VAL A 66 10.06 -6.95 -12.71
N ASN A 67 10.49 -7.66 -13.76
CA ASN A 67 9.66 -8.12 -14.87
C ASN A 67 8.99 -6.96 -15.64
N ARG A 68 8.11 -7.31 -16.58
CA ARG A 68 7.37 -6.37 -17.46
C ARG A 68 5.95 -6.90 -17.74
N GLY A 69 5.09 -6.05 -18.28
CA GLY A 69 3.71 -6.42 -18.63
C GLY A 69 2.90 -6.87 -17.40
N SER A 70 2.12 -7.94 -17.56
CA SER A 70 1.32 -8.57 -16.50
C SER A 70 2.17 -9.08 -15.32
N GLU A 71 3.41 -9.47 -15.61
CA GLU A 71 4.36 -10.06 -14.65
C GLU A 71 5.09 -9.02 -13.81
N LYS A 72 4.92 -7.72 -14.13
CA LYS A 72 5.56 -6.64 -13.38
C LYS A 72 5.13 -6.67 -11.92
N ARG A 73 6.11 -6.72 -11.02
CA ARG A 73 5.88 -6.76 -9.56
C ARG A 73 6.94 -5.98 -8.80
N VAL A 74 6.63 -5.63 -7.56
CA VAL A 74 7.61 -5.11 -6.61
C VAL A 74 8.43 -6.28 -6.07
N ALA A 75 9.76 -6.16 -6.16
CA ALA A 75 10.72 -7.06 -5.53
C ALA A 75 11.53 -6.32 -4.47
N VAL A 76 12.25 -7.11 -3.68
CA VAL A 76 13.19 -6.64 -2.67
C VAL A 76 14.63 -6.82 -3.18
N ASN A 77 15.58 -6.10 -2.60
CA ASN A 77 17.01 -6.18 -2.90
C ASN A 77 17.73 -7.32 -2.15
N ALA A 78 17.06 -8.46 -1.99
CA ALA A 78 17.59 -9.65 -1.34
C ALA A 78 17.03 -10.90 -2.05
N GLU A 79 17.83 -11.97 -2.11
CA GLU A 79 17.44 -13.22 -2.76
C GLU A 79 16.42 -14.01 -1.92
N ASP A 80 16.68 -14.11 -0.62
CA ASP A 80 15.90 -14.91 0.34
C ASP A 80 14.70 -14.14 0.94
N GLY A 81 14.33 -13.01 0.34
CA GLY A 81 13.14 -12.23 0.65
C GLY A 81 13.35 -11.11 1.67
N LEU A 82 12.24 -10.61 2.20
CA LEU A 82 12.19 -9.39 3.01
C LEU A 82 13.04 -9.46 4.30
N LYS A 83 13.19 -10.65 4.90
CA LYS A 83 13.97 -10.88 6.13
C LYS A 83 15.44 -10.44 6.02
N ASP A 84 16.02 -10.53 4.82
CA ASP A 84 17.44 -10.26 4.58
C ASP A 84 17.67 -8.86 3.98
N THR A 85 16.65 -8.02 4.00
CA THR A 85 16.76 -6.61 3.61
C THR A 85 17.10 -5.73 4.81
N ASP A 86 17.57 -4.52 4.55
CA ASP A 86 17.80 -3.49 5.57
C ASP A 86 16.53 -2.72 5.97
N LEU A 87 15.35 -3.18 5.53
CA LEU A 87 14.07 -2.58 5.88
C LEU A 87 13.85 -2.60 7.39
N LYS A 88 13.40 -1.48 7.94
CA LYS A 88 12.93 -1.37 9.32
C LYS A 88 11.45 -1.05 9.33
N VAL A 89 10.74 -1.52 10.36
CA VAL A 89 9.31 -1.23 10.55
C VAL A 89 9.00 0.27 10.70
N THR A 90 10.01 1.06 11.06
CA THR A 90 9.96 2.52 11.20
C THR A 90 10.24 3.26 9.89
N ASP A 91 10.66 2.57 8.84
CA ASP A 91 10.98 3.20 7.56
C ASP A 91 9.71 3.77 6.91
N ARG A 92 9.89 4.89 6.20
CA ARG A 92 8.80 5.52 5.47
C ARG A 92 8.23 4.58 4.40
N ALA A 93 9.07 3.76 3.79
CA ALA A 93 8.64 2.76 2.81
C ALA A 93 7.66 1.73 3.39
N ALA A 94 7.73 1.42 4.68
CA ALA A 94 6.82 0.50 5.37
C ALA A 94 5.43 1.13 5.65
N GLU A 95 5.30 2.45 5.52
CA GLU A 95 4.08 3.19 5.88
C GLU A 95 3.34 3.79 4.69
N VAL A 96 4.09 4.18 3.65
CA VAL A 96 3.59 4.98 2.53
C VAL A 96 2.66 4.20 1.59
N CYS A 97 2.51 2.88 1.77
CA CYS A 97 1.66 2.08 0.91
C CYS A 97 0.21 2.60 0.98
N PRO A 98 -0.38 3.06 -0.15
CA PRO A 98 -1.74 3.60 -0.18
C PRO A 98 -2.80 2.50 0.00
N VAL A 99 -2.38 1.26 -0.22
CA VAL A 99 -3.20 0.05 -0.18
C VAL A 99 -2.66 -0.90 0.88
N GLY A 100 -3.22 -2.11 0.97
CA GLY A 100 -2.79 -3.13 1.93
C GLY A 100 -1.63 -4.01 1.46
N ALA A 101 -0.77 -3.54 0.55
CA ALA A 101 0.29 -4.38 -0.03
C ALA A 101 1.55 -4.47 0.85
N ILE A 102 1.86 -3.43 1.63
CA ILE A 102 2.93 -3.47 2.65
C ILE A 102 2.26 -3.20 3.98
N LEU A 103 2.41 -4.13 4.93
CA LEU A 103 1.71 -4.09 6.21
C LEU A 103 2.68 -4.38 7.35
N LYS A 104 2.55 -3.59 8.42
CA LYS A 104 3.14 -3.93 9.71
C LYS A 104 2.34 -5.12 10.30
N LYS A 105 3.04 -6.11 10.82
CA LYS A 105 2.43 -7.27 11.49
C LYS A 105 1.86 -6.86 12.84
N ARG A 106 0.90 -7.64 13.36
CA ARG A 106 0.29 -7.50 14.71
C ARG A 106 -0.47 -6.18 14.97
N VAL A 107 -0.69 -5.34 13.96
CA VAL A 107 -1.51 -4.12 14.04
C VAL A 107 -2.85 -4.23 13.29
N GLY A 108 -3.24 -5.45 12.91
CA GLY A 108 -4.53 -5.71 12.28
C GLY A 108 -5.67 -5.34 13.22
N TYR A 109 -6.70 -4.66 12.70
CA TYR A 109 -7.92 -4.29 13.43
C TYR A 109 -7.71 -3.43 14.69
N ALA A 110 -6.54 -2.79 14.85
CA ALA A 110 -6.26 -1.91 15.99
C ALA A 110 -7.22 -0.71 16.11
N VAL A 111 -7.76 -0.25 14.97
CA VAL A 111 -8.77 0.81 14.94
C VAL A 111 -10.14 0.18 14.61
N PRO A 112 -11.16 0.36 15.46
CA PRO A 112 -12.47 -0.22 15.23
C PRO A 112 -13.17 0.41 14.02
N ILE A 113 -14.12 -0.33 13.46
CA ILE A 113 -15.03 0.15 12.41
C ILE A 113 -15.79 1.37 12.94
N GLY A 114 -15.91 2.42 12.12
CA GLY A 114 -16.49 3.70 12.51
C GLY A 114 -15.51 4.62 13.23
N LYS A 115 -14.21 4.32 13.24
CA LYS A 115 -13.16 5.23 13.74
C LYS A 115 -11.94 5.29 12.82
N ARG A 116 -12.01 4.68 11.63
CA ARG A 116 -10.91 4.64 10.67
C ARG A 116 -10.88 5.93 9.86
N LEU A 117 -9.73 6.24 9.28
CA LEU A 117 -9.42 7.50 8.62
C LEU A 117 -10.49 7.94 7.61
N TYR A 118 -11.01 7.00 6.82
CA TYR A 118 -12.00 7.29 5.78
C TYR A 118 -13.42 6.82 6.13
N ASP A 119 -13.69 6.46 7.39
CA ASP A 119 -15.06 6.06 7.80
C ASP A 119 -16.00 7.28 7.90
N HIS A 120 -15.48 8.46 8.25
CA HIS A 120 -16.28 9.69 8.44
C HIS A 120 -15.95 10.80 7.45
N GLU A 121 -14.68 10.93 7.09
CA GLU A 121 -14.21 11.97 6.18
C GLU A 121 -13.78 11.33 4.86
N PRO A 122 -14.54 11.53 3.77
CA PRO A 122 -14.14 11.09 2.45
C PRO A 122 -12.78 11.68 2.07
N ILE A 123 -11.98 10.88 1.35
CA ILE A 123 -10.66 11.32 0.89
C ILE A 123 -10.78 12.59 0.04
N GLY A 124 -9.96 13.60 0.33
CA GLY A 124 -9.92 14.87 -0.41
C GLY A 124 -11.03 15.87 -0.04
N SER A 125 -11.71 15.70 1.09
CA SER A 125 -12.66 16.69 1.64
C SER A 125 -11.97 18.02 1.98
N ASP A 126 -10.70 17.97 2.38
CA ASP A 126 -9.82 19.12 2.64
C ASP A 126 -9.62 20.01 1.41
N ILE A 127 -9.48 19.39 0.22
CA ILE A 127 -9.33 20.10 -1.05
C ILE A 127 -10.61 20.86 -1.39
N GLU A 128 -11.77 20.22 -1.25
CA GLU A 128 -13.07 20.85 -1.57
C GLU A 128 -13.39 21.99 -0.60
N ALA A 129 -13.09 21.81 0.69
CA ALA A 129 -13.24 22.87 1.70
C ALA A 129 -12.37 24.10 1.39
N THR A 130 -11.18 23.89 0.82
CA THR A 130 -10.29 24.99 0.41
C THR A 130 -10.82 25.69 -0.84
N ARG A 131 -11.41 24.94 -1.78
CA ARG A 131 -12.02 25.51 -3.01
C ARG A 131 -13.26 26.36 -2.73
N THR A 132 -14.07 25.99 -1.75
CA THR A 132 -15.29 26.75 -1.38
C THR A 132 -15.02 28.02 -0.58
N LYS A 133 -13.82 28.14 0.02
CA LYS A 133 -13.39 29.35 0.75
C LYS A 133 -12.78 30.43 -0.17
N LYS A 134 -12.60 30.13 -1.46
CA LYS A 134 -12.09 31.05 -2.47
C LYS A 134 -13.21 31.48 -3.39
#